data_AF-A0A356IEZ6-F1
#
_entry.id   AF-A0A356IEZ6-F1
#
_cell.length_a   1.000
_cell.length_b   1.000
_cell.length_c   1.000
_cell.angle_alpha   90.00
_cell.angle_beta   90.00
_cell.angle_gamma   90.00
#
_symmetry.space_group_name_H-M   'P 1'
#
loop_
_entity.id
_entity.type
_entity.pdbx_description
1 polymer ?
#
loop_
_entity_poly.entity_id
_entity_poly.type
_entity_poly.pdbx_seq_one_letter_code
_entity_poly.pdbx_strand_id
1 'polypeptide(L)' 'MPVKTIQARHLLSINDLSIDEIMLILETAEAMKEIGSRAIKKVPTLRGKTIVNLFFEPSTRTRTSFEIAEKRL' A
#
# COMPACT_ATOMS: atom_id res chain seq x y z
N MET A 1 -18.70 2.61 -15.09
CA MET A 1 -18.57 1.53 -14.09
C MET A 1 -18.16 2.16 -12.78
N PRO A 2 -18.71 1.75 -11.62
CA PRO A 2 -18.28 2.30 -10.34
C PRO A 2 -16.79 2.00 -10.13
N VAL A 3 -16.06 2.99 -9.61
CA VAL A 3 -14.64 2.82 -9.25
C VAL A 3 -14.59 1.77 -8.14
N LYS A 4 -13.87 0.66 -8.36
CA LYS A 4 -13.60 -0.31 -7.29
C LYS A 4 -12.81 0.40 -6.19
N THR A 5 -13.29 0.34 -4.95
CA THR A 5 -12.67 1.00 -3.79
C THR A 5 -12.66 0.05 -2.61
N ILE A 6 -11.62 0.11 -1.79
CA ILE A 6 -11.55 -0.62 -0.53
C ILE A 6 -12.48 0.08 0.47
N GLN A 7 -13.48 -0.64 0.99
CA GLN A 7 -14.45 -0.09 1.95
C GLN A 7 -13.89 -0.06 3.37
N ALA A 8 -13.00 -1.01 3.69
CA ALA A 8 -12.39 -1.12 5.01
C ALA A 8 -11.53 0.10 5.34
N ARG A 9 -11.88 0.81 6.42
CA ARG A 9 -11.06 1.92 6.97
C ARG A 9 -9.76 1.41 7.62
N HIS A 10 -9.79 0.21 8.17
CA HIS A 10 -8.66 -0.47 8.80
C HIS A 10 -8.58 -1.89 8.24
N LEU A 11 -7.38 -2.34 7.84
CA LEU A 11 -7.14 -3.70 7.37
C LEU A 11 -6.50 -4.51 8.52
N LEU A 12 -7.32 -5.23 9.27
CA LEU A 12 -6.88 -6.04 10.42
C LEU A 12 -6.84 -7.53 10.09
N SER A 13 -7.74 -8.00 9.21
CA SER A 13 -7.79 -9.38 8.75
C SER A 13 -8.04 -9.45 7.25
N ILE A 14 -7.56 -10.51 6.60
CA ILE A 14 -7.89 -10.80 5.20
C ILE A 14 -9.38 -11.15 5.03
N ASN A 15 -10.03 -11.63 6.09
CA ASN A 15 -11.46 -11.96 6.07
C ASN A 15 -12.35 -10.70 5.96
N ASP A 16 -11.79 -9.51 6.21
CA ASP A 16 -12.49 -8.24 6.06
C ASP A 16 -12.57 -7.79 4.59
N LEU A 17 -11.88 -8.48 3.68
CA LEU A 17 -11.82 -8.16 2.26
C LEU A 17 -12.73 -9.07 1.45
N SER A 18 -13.54 -8.47 0.58
CA SER A 18 -14.22 -9.19 -0.49
C SER A 18 -13.24 -9.63 -1.58
N ILE A 19 -13.64 -10.60 -2.40
CA ILE A 19 -12.84 -11.06 -3.55
C ILE A 19 -12.50 -9.89 -4.49
N ASP A 20 -13.46 -8.99 -4.73
CA ASP A 20 -13.24 -7.83 -5.59
C ASP A 20 -12.22 -6.85 -5.03
N GLU A 21 -12.18 -6.66 -3.72
CA GLU A 21 -11.18 -5.81 -3.05
C GLU A 21 -9.79 -6.47 -3.06
N ILE A 22 -9.71 -7.79 -2.87
CA ILE A 22 -8.45 -8.52 -3.01
C ILE A 22 -7.91 -8.36 -4.43
N MET A 23 -8.76 -8.55 -5.45
CA MET A 23 -8.37 -8.36 -6.84
C MET A 23 -7.92 -6.92 -7.12
N LEU A 24 -8.63 -5.93 -6.58
CA LEU A 24 -8.23 -4.52 -6.69
C LEU A 24 -6.85 -4.26 -6.10
N ILE A 25 -6.53 -4.82 -4.93
CA ILE A 25 -5.20 -4.68 -4.30
C ILE A 25 -4.12 -5.28 -5.21
N LEU A 26 -4.36 -6.47 -5.77
CA LEU A 26 -3.41 -7.16 -6.64
C LEU A 26 -3.19 -6.41 -7.96
N GLU A 27 -4.27 -5.94 -8.60
CA GLU A 27 -4.21 -5.12 -9.82
C GLU A 27 -3.44 -3.81 -9.55
N THR A 28 -3.71 -3.16 -8.42
CA THR A 28 -2.99 -1.94 -8.02
C THR A 28 -1.52 -2.23 -7.76
N ALA A 29 -1.18 -3.33 -7.10
CA ALA A 29 0.21 -3.72 -6.83
C ALA A 29 1.01 -3.95 -8.12
N GLU A 30 0.43 -4.58 -9.14
CA GLU A 30 1.10 -4.77 -10.44
C GLU A 30 1.33 -3.43 -11.14
N ALA A 31 0.33 -2.53 -11.15
CA ALA A 31 0.50 -1.18 -11.70
C ALA A 31 1.58 -0.37 -10.95
N MET A 32 1.67 -0.53 -9.63
CA MET A 32 2.69 0.15 -8.81
C MET A 32 4.11 -0.38 -9.04
N LYS A 33 4.26 -1.61 -9.51
CA LYS A 33 5.57 -2.18 -9.88
C LYS A 33 6.27 -1.36 -10.96
N GLU A 34 5.51 -0.80 -11.90
CA GLU A 34 6.03 0.11 -12.92
C GLU A 34 6.64 1.39 -12.34
N ILE A 35 6.13 1.87 -11.19
CA ILE A 35 6.72 3.02 -10.50
C ILE A 35 8.13 2.67 -9.99
N GLY A 36 8.33 1.41 -9.57
CA GLY A 36 9.62 0.90 -9.11
C GLY A 36 10.70 0.85 -10.20
N SER A 37 10.33 0.74 -11.47
CA SER A 37 11.25 0.72 -12.62
C SER A 37 11.53 2.10 -13.22
N ARG A 38 10.79 3.14 -12.84
CA ARG A 38 11.03 4.52 -13.30
C ARG A 38 12.33 5.09 -12.73
N ALA A 39 12.93 6.05 -13.45
CA ALA A 39 14.08 6.81 -12.96
C ALA A 39 13.74 7.60 -11.69
N ILE A 40 12.53 8.16 -11.65
CA ILE A 40 11.95 8.78 -10.46
C ILE A 40 10.96 7.80 -9.83
N LYS A 41 11.37 7.17 -8.73
CA LYS A 41 10.60 6.15 -8.01
C LYS A 41 9.63 6.76 -6.99
N LYS A 42 9.08 7.93 -7.29
CA LYS A 42 8.21 8.69 -6.38
C LYS A 42 6.99 9.24 -7.11
N VAL A 43 5.83 9.14 -6.49
CA VAL A 43 4.59 9.83 -6.88
C VAL A 43 4.14 10.76 -5.73
N PRO A 44 3.28 11.77 -5.98
CA PRO A 44 2.90 12.75 -4.95
C PRO A 44 1.65 12.37 -4.14
N THR A 45 1.24 11.10 -4.16
CA THR A 45 -0.05 10.62 -3.61
C THR A 45 -0.18 10.87 -2.11
N LEU A 46 0.91 10.74 -1.35
CA LEU A 46 0.97 10.95 0.09
C LEU A 46 1.55 12.31 0.48
N ARG A 47 1.70 13.24 -0.47
CA ARG A 47 2.25 14.57 -0.17
C ARG A 47 1.42 15.27 0.90
N GLY A 48 2.08 15.70 1.98
CA GLY A 48 1.43 16.35 3.12
C GLY A 48 0.74 15.39 4.09
N LYS A 49 0.95 14.07 3.96
CA LYS A 49 0.53 13.06 4.94
C LYS A 49 1.73 12.63 5.79
N THR A 50 1.46 12.37 7.06
CA THR A 50 2.43 11.75 7.99
C THR A 50 1.98 10.32 8.25
N ILE A 51 2.88 9.37 8.03
CA ILE A 51 2.65 7.94 8.30
C ILE A 51 3.65 7.51 9.37
N VAL A 52 3.18 6.69 10.32
CA VAL A 52 3.95 6.24 11.48
C VAL A 52 3.91 4.72 11.54
N ASN A 53 5.09 4.11 11.56
CA ASN A 53 5.27 2.68 11.76
C ASN A 53 5.54 2.37 13.23
N LEU A 54 4.62 1.65 13.89
CA LEU A 54 4.75 1.23 15.29
C LEU A 54 4.89 -0.29 15.37
N PHE A 55 6.07 -0.77 15.77
CA PHE A 55 6.39 -2.18 15.94
C PHE A 55 6.93 -2.42 17.36
N PHE A 56 6.23 -3.25 18.15
CA PHE A 56 6.67 -3.63 19.50
C PHE A 56 7.72 -4.74 19.49
N GLU A 57 7.82 -5.48 18.38
CA GLU A 57 8.74 -6.60 18.20
C GLU A 57 9.62 -6.37 16.95
N PRO A 58 10.87 -6.89 16.94
CA PRO A 58 11.74 -6.79 15.78
C PRO A 58 11.15 -7.47 14.53
N SER A 59 10.89 -6.70 13.48
CA SER A 59 10.42 -7.22 12.19
C SER A 59 11.02 -6.47 11.00
N THR A 60 12.23 -6.86 10.60
CA THR A 60 13.04 -6.12 9.61
C THR A 60 12.36 -6.04 8.25
N ARG A 61 11.87 -7.17 7.70
CA ARG A 61 11.29 -7.19 6.36
C ARG A 61 10.02 -6.36 6.27
N THR A 62 9.13 -6.53 7.25
CA THR A 62 7.85 -5.81 7.29
C THR A 62 8.08 -4.32 7.44
N ARG A 63 8.81 -3.89 8.47
CA ARG A 63 9.09 -2.47 8.72
C ARG A 63 9.74 -1.80 7.49
N THR A 64 10.80 -2.40 6.95
CA THR A 64 11.48 -1.84 5.78
C THR A 64 10.56 -1.76 4.56
N SER A 65 9.68 -2.74 4.34
CA SER A 65 8.74 -2.71 3.21
C SER A 65 7.72 -1.57 3.31
N PHE A 66 7.16 -1.32 4.51
CA PHE A 66 6.25 -0.20 4.75
C PHE A 66 6.97 1.14 4.58
N GLU A 67 8.15 1.32 5.18
CA GLU A 67 8.95 2.54 5.02
C GLU A 67 9.29 2.85 3.55
N ILE A 68 9.57 1.82 2.74
CA ILE A 68 9.85 1.99 1.32
C ILE A 68 8.57 2.39 0.57
N ALA A 69 7.44 1.75 0.84
CA ALA A 69 6.18 2.07 0.19
C ALA A 69 5.76 3.52 0.45
N GLU A 70 5.84 3.96 1.70
CA GLU A 70 5.52 5.33 2.14
C GLU A 70 6.39 6.38 1.46
N LYS A 71 7.70 6.11 1.27
CA LYS A 71 8.63 7.05 0.63
C LYS A 71 8.48 7.15 -0.88
N ARG A 72 7.86 6.13 -1.50
CA ARG A 72 7.64 6.06 -2.96
C ARG A 72 6.28 6.62 -3.39
N LEU A 73 5.35 6.74 -2.44
CA LEU A 73 4.00 7.27 -2.64
C LEU A 73 3.90 8.74 -2.20
#